data_AF-A0A351L028-F1
#
_entry.id   AF-A0A351L028-F1
#
_cell.length_a   1.000
_cell.length_b   1.000
_cell.length_c   1.000
_cell.angle_alpha   90.00
_cell.angle_beta   90.00
_cell.angle_gamma   90.00
#
_symmetry.space_group_name_H-M   'P 1'
#
loop_
_entity.id
_entity.type
_entity.pdbx_description
1 polymer ?
#
loop_
_entity_poly.entity_id
_entity_poly.type
_entity_poly.pdbx_seq_one_letter_code
_entity_poly.pdbx_strand_id
1 'polypeptide(L)'
;MVNETTESQSIGLDLRYTRSFLVDLRDLEISDQERIFALIFKKYRRLEHIYDLPGLVKLDAEGTLYRCTLDKYTIGLELKGNIIKFWRVLPTPVI
;
A
#
# COMPACT_ATOMS: atom_id res chain seq x y z
N MET A 1 -9.04 16.23 40.28
CA MET A 1 -8.76 16.53 38.86
C MET A 1 -8.38 15.21 38.21
N VAL A 2 -9.31 14.62 37.47
CA VAL A 2 -9.09 13.35 36.77
C VAL A 2 -8.46 13.74 35.44
N ASN A 3 -7.21 13.33 35.21
CA ASN A 3 -6.57 13.55 33.91
C ASN A 3 -7.28 12.67 32.90
N GLU A 4 -8.05 13.30 32.01
CA GLU A 4 -8.58 12.68 30.81
C GLU A 4 -7.38 12.30 29.94
N THR A 5 -7.02 11.02 29.95
CA THR A 5 -6.12 10.45 28.96
C THR A 5 -6.87 10.53 27.64
N THR A 6 -6.65 11.60 26.88
CA THR A 6 -7.08 11.67 25.49
C THR A 6 -6.23 10.66 24.72
N GLU A 7 -6.67 9.40 24.71
CA GLU A 7 -6.31 8.45 23.66
C GLU A 7 -6.73 9.12 22.35
N SER A 8 -5.77 9.81 21.74
CA SER A 8 -5.90 10.23 20.35
C SER A 8 -6.02 8.93 19.59
N GLN A 9 -7.24 8.55 19.23
CA GLN A 9 -7.46 7.45 18.30
C GLN A 9 -6.62 7.74 17.07
N SER A 10 -5.48 7.06 16.92
CA SER A 10 -4.70 7.15 15.69
C SER A 10 -5.65 6.69 14.60
N ILE A 11 -6.05 7.59 13.71
CA ILE A 11 -6.86 7.23 12.54
C ILE A 11 -5.92 6.42 11.66
N GLY A 12 -5.87 5.11 11.90
CA GLY A 12 -5.05 4.18 11.12
C GLY A 12 -5.42 4.27 9.65
N LEU A 13 -4.44 3.98 8.78
CA LEU A 13 -4.68 4.01 7.35
C LEU A 13 -5.66 2.91 6.94
N ASP A 14 -6.70 3.27 6.20
CA ASP A 14 -7.67 2.34 5.60
C ASP A 14 -7.11 1.86 4.25
N LEU A 15 -6.83 0.56 4.15
CA LEU A 15 -6.26 -0.03 2.95
C LEU A 15 -7.38 -0.58 2.05
N ARG A 16 -7.44 -0.08 0.82
CA ARG A 16 -8.43 -0.50 -0.18
C ARG A 16 -7.76 -1.07 -1.41
N TYR A 17 -8.43 -2.00 -2.07
CA TYR A 17 -7.90 -2.72 -3.23
C TYR A 17 -8.90 -2.62 -4.37
N THR A 18 -8.45 -2.16 -5.53
CA THR A 18 -9.30 -2.18 -6.73
C THR A 18 -9.43 -3.60 -7.26
N ARG A 19 -10.45 -3.84 -8.09
CA ARG A 19 -10.60 -5.11 -8.80
C ARG A 19 -9.40 -5.41 -9.70
N SER A 20 -8.85 -4.40 -10.37
CA SER A 20 -7.67 -4.56 -11.24
C SER A 20 -6.45 -5.03 -10.44
N PHE A 21 -6.23 -4.46 -9.25
CA PHE A 21 -5.15 -4.91 -8.37
C PHE A 21 -5.30 -6.38 -7.97
N LEU A 22 -6.52 -6.81 -7.60
CA LEU A 22 -6.77 -8.20 -7.20
C LEU A 22 -6.63 -9.18 -8.38
N VAL A 23 -7.01 -8.76 -9.59
CA VAL A 23 -6.81 -9.52 -10.82
C VAL A 23 -5.32 -9.65 -11.11
N ASP A 24 -4.57 -8.54 -11.11
CA ASP A 24 -3.12 -8.56 -11.31
C ASP A 24 -2.43 -9.50 -10.30
N LEU A 25 -2.81 -9.41 -9.01
CA LEU A 25 -2.24 -10.24 -7.94
C LEU A 25 -2.53 -11.73 -8.14
N ARG A 26 -3.75 -12.07 -8.55
CA ARG A 26 -4.16 -13.46 -8.82
C ARG A 26 -3.39 -14.05 -10.00
N ASP A 27 -3.06 -13.22 -10.98
CA ASP A 27 -2.43 -13.67 -12.23
C ASP A 27 -0.89 -13.70 -12.13
N LEU A 28 -0.31 -13.47 -10.95
CA LEU A 28 1.13 -13.66 -10.69
C LEU A 28 1.50 -15.15 -10.61
N GLU A 29 2.78 -15.45 -10.84
CA GLU A 29 3.37 -16.76 -10.51
C GLU A 29 3.11 -17.09 -9.02
N ILE A 30 2.82 -18.36 -8.71
CA ILE A 30 2.35 -18.78 -7.37
C ILE A 30 3.27 -18.28 -6.25
N SER A 31 4.58 -18.43 -6.42
CA SER A 31 5.57 -18.00 -5.41
C SER A 31 5.57 -16.47 -5.18
N ASP A 32 5.34 -15.70 -6.26
CA ASP A 32 5.26 -14.25 -6.19
C ASP A 32 3.93 -13.79 -5.60
N GLN A 33 2.83 -14.45 -5.97
CA GLN A 33 1.50 -14.22 -5.42
C GLN A 33 1.50 -14.37 -3.89
N GLU A 34 2.03 -15.49 -3.38
CA GLU A 34 2.10 -15.75 -1.93
C GLU A 34 2.92 -14.69 -1.20
N ARG A 35 4.06 -14.30 -1.79
CA ARG A 35 4.96 -13.30 -1.21
C ARG A 35 4.33 -11.92 -1.18
N ILE A 36 3.77 -11.45 -2.30
CA ILE A 36 3.11 -10.14 -2.39
C ILE A 36 1.87 -10.12 -1.48
N PHE A 37 1.10 -11.21 -1.43
CA PHE A 37 -0.03 -11.33 -0.50
C PHE A 37 0.42 -11.19 0.95
N ALA A 38 1.47 -11.89 1.37
CA ALA A 38 2.00 -11.80 2.73
C ALA A 38 2.49 -10.38 3.07
N LEU A 39 3.15 -9.70 2.14
CA LEU A 39 3.58 -8.32 2.34
C LEU A 39 2.38 -7.39 2.53
N ILE A 40 1.41 -7.41 1.63
CA ILE A 40 0.32 -6.42 1.62
C ILE A 40 -0.72 -6.70 2.70
N PHE A 41 -1.19 -7.94 2.80
CA PHE A 41 -2.31 -8.29 3.69
C PHE A 41 -1.89 -8.72 5.09
N LYS A 42 -0.59 -8.98 5.33
CA LYS A 42 -0.07 -9.30 6.68
C LYS A 42 0.89 -8.24 7.18
N LYS A 43 2.04 -8.03 6.52
CA LYS A 43 3.09 -7.11 6.99
C LYS A 43 2.62 -5.66 7.01
N TYR A 44 1.97 -5.22 5.93
CA TYR A 44 1.55 -3.82 5.76
C TYR A 44 0.08 -3.57 6.12
N ARG A 45 -0.61 -4.54 6.71
CA ARG A 45 -2.03 -4.39 7.09
C ARG A 45 -2.28 -3.24 8.08
N ARG A 46 -1.27 -2.89 8.88
CA ARG A 46 -1.31 -1.83 9.88
C ARG A 46 -0.24 -0.77 9.59
N LEU A 47 -0.24 -0.25 8.36
CA LEU A 47 0.59 0.90 8.03
C LEU A 47 0.10 2.11 8.84
N GLU A 48 1.02 2.73 9.57
CA GLU A 48 0.77 4.00 10.26
C GLU A 48 0.99 5.17 9.30
N HIS A 49 2.01 5.07 8.43
CA HIS A 49 2.29 6.07 7.42
C HIS A 49 2.54 5.45 6.04
N ILE A 50 2.13 6.13 4.96
CA ILE A 50 2.43 5.66 3.59
C ILE A 50 3.94 5.56 3.33
N TYR A 51 4.75 6.38 4.01
CA TYR A 51 6.21 6.44 3.87
C TYR A 51 6.92 5.19 4.42
N ASP A 52 6.20 4.34 5.13
CA ASP A 52 6.71 3.04 5.59
C ASP A 52 6.76 2.00 4.45
N LEU A 53 6.14 2.30 3.30
CA LEU A 53 6.23 1.47 2.11
C LEU A 53 7.61 1.61 1.44
N PRO A 54 8.28 0.49 1.14
CA PRO A 54 9.60 0.53 0.53
C PRO A 54 9.54 1.03 -0.92
N GLY A 55 10.56 1.80 -1.32
CA GLY A 55 10.66 2.31 -2.68
C GLY A 55 9.52 3.26 -3.08
N LEU A 56 8.87 3.92 -2.11
CA LEU A 56 7.79 4.86 -2.37
C LEU A 56 8.30 6.06 -3.19
N VAL A 57 7.65 6.33 -4.31
CA VAL A 57 7.91 7.46 -5.19
C VAL A 57 6.59 8.17 -5.47
N LYS A 58 6.57 9.48 -5.23
CA LYS A 58 5.45 10.36 -5.59
C LYS A 58 5.40 10.54 -7.10
N LEU A 59 4.21 10.45 -7.70
CA LEU A 59 4.00 10.52 -9.15
C LEU A 59 3.33 11.81 -9.62
N ASP A 60 2.76 12.59 -8.70
CA ASP A 60 2.08 13.86 -8.96
C ASP A 60 2.61 14.99 -8.06
N ALA A 61 2.23 16.23 -8.37
CA ALA A 61 2.67 17.36 -7.55
C ALA A 61 1.96 17.35 -6.19
N GLU A 62 0.68 16.98 -6.21
CA GLU A 62 -0.30 17.02 -5.13
C GLU A 62 -0.04 15.99 -4.04
N GLY A 63 0.73 14.94 -4.32
CA GLY A 63 0.96 13.86 -3.36
C GLY A 63 -0.26 12.98 -3.16
N THR A 64 -1.04 12.76 -4.22
CA THR A 64 -2.18 11.84 -4.21
C THR A 64 -1.87 10.54 -4.92
N LEU A 65 -0.92 10.54 -5.86
CA LEU A 65 -0.52 9.37 -6.62
C LEU A 65 0.92 8.96 -6.28
N TYR A 66 1.09 7.68 -5.99
CA TYR A 66 2.38 7.10 -5.67
C TYR A 66 2.60 5.79 -6.42
N ARG A 67 3.86 5.38 -6.51
CA ARG A 67 4.23 3.98 -6.72
C ARG A 67 5.12 3.53 -5.58
N CYS A 68 5.11 2.24 -5.26
CA CYS A 68 6.14 1.62 -4.44
C CYS A 68 6.68 0.37 -5.13
N THR A 69 7.82 -0.14 -4.64
CA THR A 69 8.44 -1.35 -5.16
C THR A 69 8.43 -2.41 -4.07
N LEU A 70 7.72 -3.51 -4.32
CA LEU A 70 7.74 -4.71 -3.48
C LEU A 70 8.39 -5.84 -4.28
N ASP A 71 9.58 -6.25 -3.87
CA ASP A 71 10.38 -7.26 -4.58
C ASP A 71 10.62 -6.81 -6.04
N LYS A 72 10.26 -7.64 -7.03
CA LYS A 72 10.34 -7.32 -8.46
C LYS A 72 9.07 -6.69 -9.04
N TYR A 73 8.19 -6.14 -8.21
CA TYR A 73 6.91 -5.58 -8.63
C TYR A 73 6.76 -4.11 -8.26
N THR A 74 6.21 -3.34 -9.20
CA THR A 74 5.78 -1.97 -9.01
C THR A 74 4.29 -1.96 -8.68
N ILE A 75 3.93 -1.27 -7.60
CA ILE A 75 2.55 -1.14 -7.15
C ILE A 75 2.11 0.30 -7.29
N GLY A 76 1.02 0.53 -8.01
CA GLY A 76 0.39 1.84 -8.13
C GLY A 76 -0.57 2.10 -6.97
N LEU A 77 -0.47 3.29 -6.36
CA LEU A 77 -1.20 3.66 -5.15
C LEU A 77 -1.83 5.04 -5.30
N GLU A 78 -2.99 5.23 -4.67
CA GLU A 78 -3.62 6.53 -4.45
C GLU A 78 -3.79 6.77 -2.95
N LEU A 79 -3.38 7.94 -2.47
CA LEU A 79 -3.61 8.41 -1.10
C LEU A 79 -4.70 9.47 -1.12
N LYS A 80 -5.78 9.24 -0.36
CA LYS A 80 -6.86 10.22 -0.16
C LYS A 80 -7.26 10.24 1.32
N GLY A 81 -6.87 11.29 2.03
CA GLY A 81 -7.03 11.36 3.47
C GLY A 81 -6.28 10.22 4.15
N ASN A 82 -6.98 9.39 4.93
CA ASN A 82 -6.43 8.20 5.55
C ASN A 82 -6.56 6.93 4.69
N ILE A 83 -7.05 7.02 3.46
CA ILE A 83 -7.23 5.85 2.60
C ILE A 83 -6.02 5.68 1.67
N ILE A 84 -5.36 4.52 1.74
CA ILE A 84 -4.44 4.06 0.70
C ILE A 84 -5.20 3.07 -0.19
N LYS A 85 -5.34 3.41 -1.48
CA LYS A 85 -5.93 2.52 -2.48
C LYS A 85 -4.87 1.94 -3.38
N PHE A 86 -4.79 0.61 -3.42
CA PHE A 86 -3.95 -0.16 -4.32
C PHE A 86 -4.66 -0.33 -5.66
N TRP A 87 -4.03 0.14 -6.73
CA TRP A 87 -4.62 0.18 -8.08
C TRP A 87 -4.18 -0.97 -8.97
N ARG A 88 -2.86 -1.24 -9.01
CA ARG A 88 -2.23 -2.22 -9.89
C ARG A 88 -1.01 -2.84 -9.22
N VAL A 89 -0.68 -4.08 -9.55
CA VAL A 89 0.63 -4.70 -9.26
C VAL A 89 1.20 -5.23 -10.56
N LEU A 90 2.33 -4.69 -10.99
CA LEU A 90 2.92 -4.99 -12.30
C LEU A 90 4.39 -5.36 -12.14
N PRO A 91 4.95 -6.25 -12.98
CA PRO A 91 6.39 -6.47 -12.99
C PRO A 91 7.15 -5.15 -13.14
N THR A 92 8.14 -4.93 -12.29
CA THR A 92 9.03 -3.77 -12.44
C THR A 92 9.83 -3.94 -13.73
N PRO A 93 9.88 -2.91 -14.60
CA PRO A 93 10.67 -2.99 -15.82
C PRO A 93 12.13 -3.28 -15.50
N VAL A 94 12.71 -4.26 -16.17
CA VAL A 94 14.16 -4.45 -16.20
C VAL A 94 14.71 -3.40 -17.17
N ILE A 95 15.52 -2.47 -16.68
CA ILE A 95 16.27 -1.50 -17.50
C ILE A 95 17.56 -2.18 -17.96
#